data_AF-A0A7X6U9B8-F1
#
_entry.id   AF-A0A7X6U9B8-F1
#
_cell.length_a   1.000
_cell.length_b   1.000
_cell.length_c   1.000
_cell.angle_alpha   90.00
_cell.angle_beta   90.00
_cell.angle_gamma   90.00
#
_symmetry.space_group_name_H-M   'P 1'
#
loop_
_entity.id
_entity.type
_entity.pdbx_description
1 polymer ?
#
loop_
_entity_poly.entity_id
_entity_poly.type
_entity_poly.pdbx_seq_one_letter_code
_entity_poly.pdbx_strand_id
1 'polypeptide(L)'
;MAFLDSFDDKTAFLRQLAAIHWPEDAERVADAWALFSESYQHVPSCVAFEWYGPLNDAPAWKLFLQPVDLPLAKAWKAEDHNGDRFGECLLHTFTPDEACQLLDKLCQTWRQGLALFPNNAATPAQRAQQNTARALDLMFESARDALVFYTLRNELGLGRGDAYVLLSRLEAIVRREIELSGELAEICAQEPSIGYHAEALAYKFFPEKLRWRADQLTIALTTDFAAVRQHLAAGLAPLEFFTGQAPDSHRYVIRTCRIEQADWEPFSYENGEIDEQTAVRFACDGQDTIVQLRAPRQARIRLQGEYTFFVPSAPITFEIGGDESTADSERFVSTCESALWYGLDGSAAEREAGKYRLSHAGGHLTIRLAKADFGLRASEPFRVMLRREGDRPSYWVRPDRVFSRLIFGRFSPAAYGFVINNVPISSADGS
;
A
#
# COMPACT_ATOMS: atom_id res chain seq x y z
N MET A 1 15.72 32.93 20.28
CA MET A 1 14.48 33.29 19.56
C MET A 1 13.79 34.55 20.11
N ALA A 2 13.98 34.96 21.38
CA ALA A 2 13.34 36.15 21.95
C ALA A 2 13.87 37.53 21.46
N PHE A 3 14.56 37.58 20.32
CA PHE A 3 15.22 38.80 19.79
C PHE A 3 14.95 39.02 18.29
N LEU A 4 13.93 38.36 17.72
CA LEU A 4 13.55 38.54 16.32
C LEU A 4 12.32 39.45 16.29
N ASP A 5 12.48 40.68 15.78
CA ASP A 5 11.46 41.75 15.82
C ASP A 5 10.41 41.65 14.70
N SER A 6 10.52 40.64 13.82
CA SER A 6 9.63 40.45 12.67
C SER A 6 9.26 38.98 12.53
N PHE A 7 8.08 38.61 13.03
CA PHE A 7 7.47 37.29 12.79
C PHE A 7 6.46 37.33 11.63
N ASP A 8 6.13 38.51 11.11
CA ASP A 8 5.10 38.71 10.08
C ASP A 8 5.64 38.58 8.64
N ASP A 9 6.97 38.59 8.46
CA ASP A 9 7.63 38.35 7.16
C ASP A 9 8.56 37.13 7.24
N LYS A 10 8.12 36.02 6.64
CA LYS A 10 8.87 34.75 6.55
C LYS A 10 10.27 34.95 5.95
N THR A 11 10.41 35.80 4.93
CA THR A 11 11.69 35.99 4.23
C THR A 11 12.68 36.72 5.12
N ALA A 12 12.23 37.82 5.76
CA ALA A 12 13.06 38.56 6.70
C ALA A 12 13.48 37.69 7.89
N PHE A 13 12.55 36.87 8.42
CA PHE A 13 12.82 35.94 9.50
C PHE A 13 13.91 34.92 9.13
N LEU A 14 13.80 34.26 7.95
CA LEU A 14 14.78 33.27 7.52
C LEU A 14 16.17 33.88 7.32
N ARG A 15 16.27 35.08 6.75
CA ARG A 15 17.55 35.81 6.60
C ARG A 15 18.19 36.14 7.94
N GLN A 16 17.41 36.64 8.90
CA GLN A 16 17.92 36.93 10.24
C GLN A 16 18.42 35.67 10.95
N LEU A 17 17.68 34.57 10.83
CA LEU A 17 18.09 33.28 11.40
C LEU A 17 19.34 32.73 10.71
N ALA A 18 19.41 32.83 9.38
CA ALA A 18 20.57 32.38 8.61
C ALA A 18 21.82 33.20 8.95
N ALA A 19 21.71 34.51 9.18
CA ALA A 19 22.83 35.36 9.58
C ALA A 19 23.45 34.94 10.94
N ILE A 20 22.68 34.32 11.82
CA ILE A 20 23.18 33.78 13.10
C ILE A 20 24.01 32.52 12.88
N HIS A 21 23.57 31.63 11.99
CA HIS A 21 24.17 30.30 11.81
C HIS A 21 25.19 30.22 10.67
N TRP A 22 25.05 31.07 9.65
CA TRP A 22 25.79 31.09 8.39
C TRP A 22 26.06 32.55 7.97
N PRO A 23 26.85 33.33 8.73
CA PRO A 23 27.01 34.77 8.49
C PRO A 23 27.57 35.11 7.10
N GLU A 24 28.44 34.26 6.53
CA GLU A 24 29.05 34.46 5.21
C GLU A 24 28.11 34.12 4.04
N ASP A 25 27.12 33.25 4.29
CA ASP A 25 26.22 32.68 3.27
C ASP A 25 24.74 32.91 3.60
N ALA A 26 24.42 33.89 4.46
CA ALA A 26 23.12 34.04 5.11
C ALA A 26 21.95 34.10 4.11
N GLU A 27 22.09 34.91 3.05
CA GLU A 27 21.09 35.02 1.98
C GLU A 27 20.87 33.68 1.27
N ARG A 28 21.96 33.03 0.87
CA ARG A 28 21.93 31.78 0.12
C ARG A 28 21.33 30.63 0.95
N VAL A 29 21.64 30.59 2.25
CA VAL A 29 21.08 29.61 3.19
C VAL A 29 19.61 29.88 3.48
N ALA A 30 19.20 31.15 3.60
CA ALA A 30 17.80 31.51 3.77
C ALA A 30 16.96 31.06 2.55
N ASP A 31 17.48 31.26 1.33
CA ASP A 31 16.84 30.79 0.10
C ASP A 31 16.78 29.24 0.05
N ALA A 32 17.84 28.56 0.47
CA ALA A 32 17.85 27.10 0.59
C ALA A 32 16.79 26.59 1.58
N TRP A 33 16.66 27.23 2.75
CA TRP A 33 15.65 26.89 3.75
C TRP A 33 14.22 27.17 3.28
N ALA A 34 14.02 28.21 2.47
CA ALA A 34 12.74 28.47 1.84
C ALA A 34 12.33 27.31 0.90
N LEU A 35 13.27 26.82 0.08
CA LEU A 35 13.06 25.66 -0.79
C LEU A 35 12.85 24.35 0.01
N PHE A 36 13.58 24.15 1.10
CA PHE A 36 13.33 23.01 2.01
C PHE A 36 11.92 23.08 2.59
N SER A 37 11.47 24.26 3.02
CA SER A 37 10.10 24.47 3.51
C SER A 37 9.05 24.21 2.42
N GLU A 38 9.30 24.61 1.18
CA GLU A 38 8.42 24.33 0.04
C GLU A 38 8.37 22.84 -0.30
N SER A 39 9.53 22.16 -0.29
CA SER A 39 9.64 20.73 -0.54
C SER A 39 8.74 19.90 0.39
N TYR A 40 8.66 20.24 1.68
CA TYR A 40 7.79 19.52 2.62
C TYR A 40 6.29 19.68 2.30
N GLN A 41 5.87 20.69 1.54
CA GLN A 41 4.48 20.83 1.08
C GLN A 41 4.10 19.76 0.04
N HIS A 42 5.09 19.02 -0.48
CA HIS A 42 4.88 17.92 -1.41
C HIS A 42 4.90 16.54 -0.74
N VAL A 43 4.97 16.46 0.59
CA VAL A 43 4.73 15.18 1.27
C VAL A 43 3.28 14.75 1.03
N PRO A 44 2.99 13.49 0.64
CA PRO A 44 1.62 12.95 0.58
C PRO A 44 0.97 12.96 1.97
N SER A 45 0.43 14.09 2.40
CA SER A 45 -0.06 14.26 3.77
C SER A 45 -1.45 13.65 3.91
N CYS A 46 -1.48 12.45 4.48
CA CYS A 46 -2.67 11.83 5.04
C CYS A 46 -2.28 11.04 6.30
N VAL A 47 -3.26 10.75 7.17
CA VAL A 47 -3.02 10.03 8.44
C VAL A 47 -2.32 8.69 8.21
N ALA A 48 -2.67 7.98 7.14
CA ALA A 48 -2.04 6.71 6.78
C ALA A 48 -0.56 6.86 6.41
N PHE A 49 -0.21 7.94 5.69
CA PHE A 49 1.15 8.20 5.28
C PHE A 49 2.02 8.66 6.46
N GLU A 50 1.49 9.43 7.39
CA GLU A 50 2.22 9.80 8.61
C GLU A 50 2.53 8.59 9.50
N TRP A 51 1.63 7.62 9.52
CA TRP A 51 1.71 6.45 10.38
C TRP A 51 2.50 5.28 9.78
N TYR A 52 2.40 5.09 8.46
CA TYR A 52 2.96 3.93 7.78
C TYR A 52 3.84 4.30 6.58
N GLY A 53 4.02 5.60 6.33
CA GLY A 53 4.73 6.10 5.15
C GLY A 53 6.23 5.86 5.20
N PRO A 54 6.86 5.81 4.01
CA PRO A 54 8.25 5.40 3.86
C PRO A 54 9.30 6.42 4.34
N LEU A 55 8.96 7.69 4.59
CA LEU A 55 9.95 8.76 4.77
C LEU A 55 11.01 8.48 5.85
N ASN A 56 10.63 7.83 6.96
CA ASN A 56 11.55 7.54 8.07
C ASN A 56 12.14 6.12 8.04
N ASP A 57 11.48 5.19 7.33
CA ASP A 57 11.79 3.75 7.43
C ASP A 57 12.31 3.15 6.11
N ALA A 58 12.03 3.74 4.94
CA ALA A 58 12.47 3.24 3.64
C ALA A 58 13.98 3.02 3.51
N PRO A 59 14.86 3.84 4.09
CA PRO A 59 16.31 3.58 4.09
C PRO A 59 16.69 2.24 4.72
N ALA A 60 15.79 1.58 5.47
CA ALA A 60 15.98 0.27 6.07
C ALA A 60 15.18 -0.85 5.39
N TRP A 61 14.40 -0.59 4.34
CA TRP A 61 13.50 -1.58 3.72
C TRP A 61 14.18 -2.46 2.68
N LYS A 62 13.94 -3.77 2.72
CA LYS A 62 14.59 -4.75 1.80
C LYS A 62 14.12 -4.75 0.34
N LEU A 63 13.11 -3.96 -0.03
CA LEU A 63 12.46 -3.95 -1.36
C LEU A 63 12.18 -5.36 -1.94
N PHE A 64 11.04 -5.92 -1.58
CA PHE A 64 10.70 -7.31 -1.95
C PHE A 64 10.18 -7.41 -3.39
N LEU A 65 10.95 -8.02 -4.30
CA LEU A 65 10.46 -8.34 -5.65
C LEU A 65 9.42 -9.45 -5.63
N GLN A 66 9.69 -10.53 -4.87
CA GLN A 66 8.69 -11.55 -4.57
C GLN A 66 7.79 -11.03 -3.44
N PRO A 67 6.46 -11.01 -3.61
CA PRO A 67 5.58 -10.55 -2.55
C PRO A 67 5.73 -11.35 -1.25
N VAL A 68 5.87 -10.63 -0.14
CA VAL A 68 5.81 -11.22 1.22
C VAL A 68 4.44 -11.02 1.85
N ASP A 69 3.63 -10.12 1.30
CA ASP A 69 2.28 -9.75 1.73
C ASP A 69 2.21 -9.42 3.23
N LEU A 70 3.21 -8.70 3.71
CA LEU A 70 3.32 -8.27 5.09
C LEU A 70 2.99 -6.79 5.22
N PRO A 71 2.30 -6.39 6.30
CA PRO A 71 1.87 -5.02 6.44
C PRO A 71 3.03 -4.09 6.84
N LEU A 72 2.94 -2.80 6.52
CA LEU A 72 4.06 -1.85 6.66
C LEU A 72 4.47 -1.64 8.12
N ALA A 73 5.74 -1.28 8.34
CA ALA A 73 6.23 -0.92 9.66
C ALA A 73 5.53 0.34 10.18
N LYS A 74 5.31 0.42 11.49
CA LYS A 74 4.78 1.62 12.14
C LYS A 74 5.88 2.66 12.29
N ALA A 75 5.67 3.86 11.76
CA ALA A 75 6.64 4.95 11.81
C ALA A 75 7.07 5.28 13.26
N TRP A 76 6.14 5.18 14.21
CA TRP A 76 6.38 5.47 15.63
C TRP A 76 6.91 4.30 16.46
N LYS A 77 7.15 3.11 15.88
CA LYS A 77 7.69 1.96 16.61
C LYS A 77 9.00 1.46 16.01
N ALA A 78 9.88 0.97 16.87
CA ALA A 78 11.02 0.18 16.44
C ALA A 78 10.55 -1.24 16.11
N GLU A 79 10.29 -1.49 14.83
CA GLU A 79 9.95 -2.82 14.31
C GLU A 79 11.10 -3.32 13.44
N ASP A 80 11.54 -4.56 13.66
CA ASP A 80 12.66 -5.16 12.92
C ASP A 80 12.28 -5.62 11.51
N HIS A 81 10.99 -5.62 11.20
CA HIS A 81 10.45 -6.05 9.91
C HIS A 81 9.91 -4.88 9.11
N ASN A 82 10.14 -4.87 7.80
CA ASN A 82 9.35 -4.09 6.86
C ASN A 82 8.45 -5.03 6.07
N GLY A 83 7.21 -4.60 5.85
CA GLY A 83 6.30 -5.25 4.92
C GLY A 83 6.47 -4.72 3.49
N ASP A 84 5.65 -5.23 2.59
CA ASP A 84 5.55 -4.81 1.19
C ASP A 84 4.14 -4.36 0.82
N ARG A 85 3.23 -4.27 1.80
CA ARG A 85 1.88 -3.78 1.60
C ARG A 85 1.82 -2.26 1.48
N PHE A 86 2.56 -1.70 0.53
CA PHE A 86 2.83 -0.26 0.42
C PHE A 86 1.57 0.59 0.33
N GLY A 87 0.48 0.06 -0.23
CA GLY A 87 -0.80 0.76 -0.32
C GLY A 87 -1.43 1.11 1.04
N GLU A 88 -1.01 0.47 2.12
CA GLU A 88 -1.45 0.79 3.49
C GLU A 88 -1.14 2.25 3.89
N CYS A 89 -0.11 2.87 3.31
CA CYS A 89 0.23 4.26 3.60
C CYS A 89 -0.49 5.28 2.70
N LEU A 90 -1.24 4.83 1.69
CA LEU A 90 -1.93 5.70 0.72
C LEU A 90 -3.46 5.66 0.88
N LEU A 91 -4.02 4.46 1.04
CA LEU A 91 -5.47 4.22 1.08
C LEU A 91 -6.20 4.81 -0.12
N HIS A 92 -7.37 5.42 0.08
CA HIS A 92 -8.09 6.13 -0.99
C HIS A 92 -7.73 7.61 -1.06
N THR A 93 -6.83 8.11 -0.21
CA THR A 93 -6.46 9.52 -0.21
C THR A 93 -5.55 9.87 -1.40
N PHE A 94 -4.65 8.96 -1.78
CA PHE A 94 -3.77 9.13 -2.93
C PHE A 94 -3.74 7.87 -3.77
N THR A 95 -3.80 8.02 -5.07
CA THR A 95 -3.37 6.96 -5.99
C THR A 95 -1.85 6.79 -5.92
N PRO A 96 -1.30 5.60 -6.25
CA PRO A 96 0.15 5.41 -6.35
C PRO A 96 0.83 6.43 -7.25
N ASP A 97 0.21 6.80 -8.38
CA ASP A 97 0.75 7.77 -9.33
C ASP A 97 0.81 9.19 -8.76
N GLU A 98 -0.24 9.65 -8.06
CA GLU A 98 -0.25 10.95 -7.38
C GLU A 98 0.82 11.02 -6.30
N ALA A 99 0.95 9.96 -5.49
CA ALA A 99 1.97 9.88 -4.45
C ALA A 99 3.39 9.88 -5.05
N CYS A 100 3.62 9.20 -6.18
CA CYS A 100 4.89 9.25 -6.90
C CYS A 100 5.22 10.68 -7.36
N GLN A 101 4.26 11.37 -7.98
CA GLN A 101 4.45 12.75 -8.45
C GLN A 101 4.75 13.72 -7.31
N LEU A 102 4.10 13.55 -6.16
CA LEU A 102 4.35 14.32 -4.96
C LEU A 102 5.77 14.08 -4.42
N LEU A 103 6.19 12.83 -4.29
CA LEU A 103 7.55 12.50 -3.84
C LEU A 103 8.63 12.92 -4.85
N ASP A 104 8.35 12.89 -6.15
CA ASP A 104 9.26 13.41 -7.17
C ASP A 104 9.46 14.93 -7.02
N LYS A 105 8.36 15.69 -6.83
CA LYS A 105 8.44 17.14 -6.58
C LYS A 105 9.18 17.44 -5.27
N LEU A 106 8.91 16.66 -4.23
CA LEU A 106 9.63 16.75 -2.97
C LEU A 106 11.15 16.60 -3.19
N CYS A 107 11.58 15.52 -3.85
CA CYS A 107 13.01 15.33 -4.14
C CYS A 107 13.60 16.46 -4.99
N GLN A 108 12.89 16.89 -6.04
CA GLN A 108 13.37 17.94 -6.95
C GLN A 108 13.53 19.29 -6.24
N THR A 109 12.52 19.73 -5.50
CA THR A 109 12.55 21.00 -4.77
C THR A 109 13.59 20.97 -3.64
N TRP A 110 13.71 19.85 -2.92
CA TRP A 110 14.76 19.67 -1.91
C TRP A 110 16.16 19.83 -2.51
N ARG A 111 16.43 19.19 -3.65
CA ARG A 111 17.73 19.25 -4.33
C ARG A 111 18.07 20.64 -4.84
N GLN A 112 17.07 21.43 -5.24
CA GLN A 112 17.29 22.86 -5.55
C GLN A 112 17.78 23.62 -4.32
N GLY A 113 17.19 23.36 -3.14
CA GLY A 113 17.67 23.92 -1.87
C GLY A 113 19.10 23.46 -1.54
N LEU A 114 19.40 22.16 -1.73
CA LEU A 114 20.75 21.63 -1.50
C LEU A 114 21.80 22.24 -2.43
N ALA A 115 21.45 22.55 -3.68
CA ALA A 115 22.35 23.23 -4.61
C ALA A 115 22.74 24.64 -4.12
N LEU A 116 21.85 25.29 -3.36
CA LEU A 116 22.12 26.55 -2.67
C LEU A 116 22.82 26.35 -1.32
N PHE A 117 22.85 25.16 -0.74
CA PHE A 117 23.48 24.99 0.57
C PHE A 117 25.02 25.08 0.47
N PRO A 118 25.71 25.82 1.35
CA PRO A 118 27.17 25.95 1.29
C PRO A 118 27.88 24.61 1.50
N ASN A 119 28.99 24.41 0.78
CA ASN A 119 29.78 23.18 0.86
C ASN A 119 30.87 23.22 1.92
N ASN A 120 31.22 24.41 2.42
CA ASN A 120 32.34 24.72 3.31
C ASN A 120 31.87 24.98 4.75
N ALA A 121 31.26 23.99 5.39
CA ALA A 121 30.82 24.12 6.77
C ALA A 121 32.01 24.30 7.75
N ALA A 122 32.16 25.50 8.32
CA ALA A 122 33.27 25.87 9.20
C ALA A 122 33.10 25.33 10.63
N THR A 123 31.86 25.30 11.13
CA THR A 123 31.56 24.89 12.52
C THR A 123 30.92 23.49 12.60
N PRO A 124 30.99 22.81 13.76
CA PRO A 124 30.24 21.58 13.99
C PRO A 124 28.74 21.72 13.74
N ALA A 125 28.13 22.84 14.17
CA ALA A 125 26.71 23.08 13.97
C ALA A 125 26.34 23.24 12.49
N GLN A 126 27.17 23.93 11.71
CA GLN A 126 27.00 24.04 10.26
C GLN A 126 27.15 22.68 9.56
N ARG A 127 28.12 21.85 9.98
CA ARG A 127 28.29 20.49 9.47
C ARG A 127 27.08 19.61 9.79
N ALA A 128 26.55 19.70 11.00
CA ALA A 128 25.34 18.96 11.39
C ALA A 128 24.15 19.33 10.51
N GLN A 129 23.92 20.62 10.25
CA GLN A 129 22.86 21.07 9.33
C GLN A 129 23.06 20.56 7.89
N GLN A 130 24.29 20.62 7.38
CA GLN A 130 24.62 20.13 6.04
C GLN A 130 24.41 18.60 5.93
N ASN A 131 24.89 17.84 6.91
CA ASN A 131 24.73 16.39 6.97
C ASN A 131 23.26 15.99 7.10
N THR A 132 22.49 16.72 7.91
CA THR A 132 21.04 16.52 8.05
C THR A 132 20.35 16.77 6.71
N ALA A 133 20.69 17.86 6.02
CA ALA A 133 20.06 18.20 4.76
C ALA A 133 20.33 17.16 3.67
N ARG A 134 21.57 16.63 3.62
CA ARG A 134 21.96 15.55 2.70
C ARG A 134 21.33 14.21 3.06
N ALA A 135 21.28 13.86 4.35
CA ALA A 135 20.61 12.63 4.77
C ALA A 135 19.12 12.65 4.40
N LEU A 136 18.44 13.78 4.60
CA LEU A 136 17.04 13.94 4.20
C LEU A 136 16.84 13.75 2.69
N ASP A 137 17.73 14.24 1.83
CA ASP A 137 17.64 13.99 0.37
C ASP A 137 17.68 12.50 0.04
N LEU A 138 18.60 11.75 0.67
CA LEU A 138 18.70 10.30 0.51
C LEU A 138 17.46 9.59 1.08
N MET A 139 16.93 10.04 2.22
CA MET A 139 15.71 9.48 2.79
C MET A 139 14.50 9.69 1.89
N PHE A 140 14.41 10.88 1.28
CA PHE A 140 13.34 11.23 0.33
C PHE A 140 13.44 10.46 -0.97
N GLU A 141 14.65 10.34 -1.52
CA GLU A 141 14.92 9.50 -2.68
C GLU A 141 14.54 8.03 -2.40
N SER A 142 14.97 7.47 -1.27
CA SER A 142 14.63 6.09 -0.90
C SER A 142 13.13 5.87 -0.71
N ALA A 143 12.42 6.86 -0.15
CA ALA A 143 10.97 6.81 -0.02
C ALA A 143 10.24 6.82 -1.37
N ARG A 144 10.70 7.69 -2.29
CA ARG A 144 10.21 7.76 -3.68
C ARG A 144 10.50 6.46 -4.42
N ASP A 145 11.71 5.95 -4.31
CA ASP A 145 12.18 4.74 -4.97
C ASP A 145 11.43 3.50 -4.48
N ALA A 146 11.14 3.40 -3.18
CA ALA A 146 10.31 2.33 -2.63
C ALA A 146 8.88 2.34 -3.21
N LEU A 147 8.27 3.52 -3.33
CA LEU A 147 6.92 3.64 -3.91
C LEU A 147 6.90 3.29 -5.40
N VAL A 148 7.88 3.79 -6.16
CA VAL A 148 8.01 3.48 -7.59
C VAL A 148 8.30 1.99 -7.78
N PHE A 149 9.17 1.39 -6.95
CA PHE A 149 9.49 -0.02 -6.98
C PHE A 149 8.24 -0.89 -6.83
N TYR A 150 7.43 -0.67 -5.78
CA TYR A 150 6.26 -1.51 -5.56
C TYR A 150 5.15 -1.27 -6.60
N THR A 151 5.04 -0.05 -7.13
CA THR A 151 4.13 0.24 -8.25
C THR A 151 4.54 -0.54 -9.50
N LEU A 152 5.82 -0.48 -9.89
CA LEU A 152 6.34 -1.23 -11.04
C LEU A 152 6.29 -2.75 -10.83
N ARG A 153 6.50 -3.23 -9.59
CA ARG A 153 6.36 -4.65 -9.23
C ARG A 153 4.93 -5.14 -9.47
N ASN A 154 3.94 -4.35 -9.07
CA ASN A 154 2.54 -4.69 -9.27
C ASN A 154 2.20 -4.76 -10.77
N GLU A 155 2.67 -3.79 -11.56
CA GLU A 155 2.48 -3.81 -13.02
C GLU A 155 3.17 -5.03 -13.66
N LEU A 156 4.39 -5.38 -13.22
CA LEU A 156 5.09 -6.60 -13.65
C LEU A 156 4.29 -7.86 -13.33
N GLY A 157 3.81 -7.99 -12.08
CA GLY A 157 3.06 -9.15 -11.62
C GLY A 157 1.71 -9.32 -12.32
N LEU A 158 1.04 -8.21 -12.64
CA LEU A 158 -0.21 -8.19 -13.40
C LEU A 158 -0.02 -8.34 -14.92
N GLY A 159 1.23 -8.40 -15.41
CA GLY A 159 1.53 -8.48 -16.84
C GLY A 159 1.14 -7.22 -17.61
N ARG A 160 1.22 -6.05 -16.96
CA ARG A 160 0.86 -4.76 -17.54
C ARG A 160 2.11 -4.06 -18.08
N GLY A 161 2.35 -4.20 -19.37
CA GLY A 161 3.51 -3.58 -20.06
C GLY A 161 4.59 -4.60 -20.40
N ASP A 162 5.76 -4.11 -20.83
CA ASP A 162 6.89 -4.97 -21.19
C ASP A 162 7.62 -5.46 -19.93
N ALA A 163 7.56 -6.76 -19.68
CA ALA A 163 8.11 -7.37 -18.48
C ALA A 163 9.64 -7.19 -18.35
N TYR A 164 10.39 -7.21 -19.44
CA TYR A 164 11.85 -7.03 -19.40
C TYR A 164 12.23 -5.57 -19.12
N VAL A 165 11.48 -4.61 -19.66
CA VAL A 165 11.65 -3.18 -19.37
C VAL A 165 11.33 -2.90 -17.90
N LEU A 166 10.19 -3.40 -17.40
CA LEU A 166 9.79 -3.23 -16.00
C LEU A 166 10.83 -3.85 -15.05
N LEU A 167 11.27 -5.08 -15.30
CA LEU A 167 12.27 -5.77 -14.49
C LEU A 167 13.62 -5.02 -14.49
N SER A 168 14.02 -4.46 -15.63
CA SER A 168 15.26 -3.67 -15.72
C SER A 168 15.17 -2.36 -14.95
N ARG A 169 14.00 -1.71 -14.92
CA ARG A 169 13.75 -0.52 -14.10
C ARG A 169 13.76 -0.84 -12.61
N LEU A 170 13.13 -1.94 -12.21
CA LEU A 170 13.18 -2.44 -10.83
C LEU A 170 14.61 -2.71 -10.38
N GLU A 171 15.43 -3.33 -11.25
CA GLU A 171 16.84 -3.60 -10.96
C GLU A 171 17.65 -2.31 -10.82
N ALA A 172 17.40 -1.31 -11.67
CA ALA A 172 18.06 -0.01 -11.56
C ALA A 172 17.77 0.69 -10.22
N ILE A 173 16.52 0.62 -9.75
CA ILE A 173 16.13 1.15 -8.42
C ILE A 173 16.90 0.42 -7.32
N VAL A 174 16.93 -0.92 -7.35
CA VAL A 174 17.65 -1.70 -6.33
C VAL A 174 19.15 -1.37 -6.30
N ARG A 175 19.77 -1.17 -7.46
CA ARG A 175 21.17 -0.74 -7.56
C ARG A 175 21.40 0.65 -6.98
N ARG A 176 20.51 1.61 -7.27
CA ARG A 176 20.56 2.94 -6.66
C ARG A 176 20.40 2.89 -5.14
N GLU A 177 19.49 2.06 -4.64
CA GLU A 177 19.27 1.90 -3.20
C GLU A 177 20.45 1.26 -2.46
N ILE A 178 21.25 0.43 -3.13
CA ILE A 178 22.52 -0.09 -2.60
C ILE A 178 23.52 1.06 -2.40
N GLU A 179 23.70 1.92 -3.41
CA GLU A 179 24.58 3.09 -3.34
C GLU A 179 24.12 4.05 -2.24
N LEU A 180 22.82 4.37 -2.23
CA LEU A 180 22.19 5.26 -1.26
C LEU A 180 22.39 4.78 0.17
N SER A 181 22.28 3.47 0.40
CA SER A 181 22.52 2.88 1.71
C SER A 181 23.97 3.07 2.16
N GLY A 182 24.93 3.01 1.23
CA GLY A 182 26.35 3.31 1.49
C GLY A 182 26.55 4.78 1.84
N GLU A 183 26.03 5.70 1.02
CA GLU A 183 26.12 7.15 1.22
C GLU A 183 25.53 7.57 2.58
N LEU A 184 24.34 7.06 2.91
CA LEU A 184 23.67 7.38 4.18
C LEU A 184 24.42 6.78 5.38
N ALA A 185 25.04 5.60 5.23
CA ALA A 185 25.85 5.01 6.30
C ALA A 185 27.08 5.86 6.63
N GLU A 186 27.72 6.46 5.63
CA GLU A 186 28.83 7.39 5.83
C GLU A 186 28.39 8.66 6.55
N ILE A 187 27.21 9.19 6.21
CA ILE A 187 26.64 10.36 6.90
C ILE A 187 26.31 10.02 8.35
N CYS A 188 25.64 8.90 8.63
CA CYS A 188 25.32 8.45 9.99
C CYS A 188 26.58 8.20 10.84
N ALA A 189 27.69 7.76 10.25
CA ALA A 189 28.94 7.59 10.98
C ALA A 189 29.55 8.93 11.43
N GLN A 190 29.31 10.00 10.68
CA GLN A 190 29.79 11.36 10.99
C GLN A 190 28.82 12.12 11.91
N GLU A 191 27.52 11.87 11.77
CA GLU A 191 26.46 12.50 12.55
C GLU A 191 25.54 11.41 13.15
N PRO A 192 25.91 10.85 14.32
CA PRO A 192 25.20 9.73 14.92
C PRO A 192 23.76 10.03 15.34
N SER A 193 23.33 11.29 15.38
CA SER A 193 21.93 11.63 15.66
C SER A 193 20.97 11.26 14.53
N ILE A 194 21.48 11.15 13.29
CA ILE A 194 20.68 10.78 12.12
C ILE A 194 20.28 9.31 12.21
N GLY A 195 18.98 9.05 12.03
CA GLY A 195 18.37 7.72 12.15
C GLY A 195 17.70 7.47 13.50
N TYR A 196 17.92 8.32 14.52
CA TYR A 196 17.15 8.28 15.76
C TYR A 196 15.73 8.84 15.57
N HIS A 197 14.73 8.10 16.04
CA HIS A 197 13.33 8.52 15.97
C HIS A 197 12.76 8.74 17.37
N ALA A 198 12.39 9.99 17.67
CA ALA A 198 12.04 10.42 19.02
C ALA A 198 10.80 9.71 19.60
N GLU A 199 9.77 9.46 18.79
CA GLU A 199 8.57 8.75 19.26
C GLU A 199 8.81 7.25 19.46
N ALA A 200 9.72 6.67 18.67
CA ALA A 200 10.07 5.26 18.77
C ALA A 200 11.10 5.00 19.88
N LEU A 201 11.74 6.06 20.37
CA LEU A 201 12.86 6.04 21.33
C LEU A 201 13.98 5.08 20.89
N ALA A 202 14.23 5.02 19.59
CA ALA A 202 15.14 4.05 18.98
C ALA A 202 15.69 4.54 17.63
N TYR A 203 16.78 3.91 17.20
CA TYR A 203 17.32 4.09 15.86
C TYR A 203 16.55 3.24 14.85
N LYS A 204 15.95 3.89 13.84
CA LYS A 204 15.31 3.20 12.70
C LYS A 204 16.34 2.62 11.75
N PHE A 205 17.44 3.34 11.59
CA PHE A 205 18.61 2.92 10.84
C PHE A 205 19.89 3.49 11.47
N PHE A 206 21.00 2.84 11.15
CA PHE A 206 22.35 3.12 11.63
C PHE A 206 23.34 2.45 10.63
N PRO A 207 24.64 2.81 10.63
CA PRO A 207 25.58 2.39 9.58
C PRO A 207 25.60 0.88 9.31
N GLU A 208 25.60 0.05 10.35
CA GLU A 208 25.63 -1.41 10.21
C GLU A 208 24.33 -1.95 9.60
N LYS A 209 23.16 -1.40 9.97
CA LYS A 209 21.87 -1.79 9.40
C LYS A 209 21.76 -1.39 7.92
N LEU A 210 22.30 -0.22 7.55
CA LEU A 210 22.32 0.25 6.16
C LEU A 210 23.24 -0.62 5.28
N ARG A 211 24.41 -1.00 5.78
CA ARG A 211 25.30 -1.94 5.09
C ARG A 211 24.67 -3.33 4.94
N TRP A 212 24.07 -3.83 6.02
CA TRP A 212 23.30 -5.07 5.96
C TRP A 212 22.18 -5.00 4.92
N ARG A 213 21.45 -3.88 4.84
CA ARG A 213 20.42 -3.69 3.81
C ARG A 213 21.01 -3.77 2.40
N ALA A 214 22.14 -3.10 2.14
CA ALA A 214 22.83 -3.17 0.85
C ALA A 214 23.19 -4.62 0.48
N ASP A 215 23.62 -5.43 1.45
CA ASP A 215 23.87 -6.86 1.24
C ASP A 215 22.58 -7.62 0.88
N GLN A 216 21.47 -7.35 1.57
CA GLN A 216 20.16 -7.96 1.28
C GLN A 216 19.67 -7.62 -0.14
N LEU A 217 19.81 -6.36 -0.55
CA LEU A 217 19.45 -5.90 -1.90
C LEU A 217 20.34 -6.56 -2.97
N THR A 218 21.64 -6.72 -2.68
CA THR A 218 22.58 -7.44 -3.55
C THR A 218 22.19 -8.91 -3.69
N ILE A 219 21.78 -9.57 -2.60
CA ILE A 219 21.27 -10.94 -2.63
C ILE A 219 20.04 -11.01 -3.53
N ALA A 220 19.06 -10.12 -3.34
CA ALA A 220 17.83 -10.09 -4.13
C ALA A 220 18.11 -9.98 -5.65
N LEU A 221 19.09 -9.18 -6.07
CA LEU A 221 19.52 -9.09 -7.48
C LEU A 221 20.00 -10.43 -8.04
N THR A 222 20.63 -11.26 -7.22
CA THR A 222 21.18 -12.57 -7.63
C THR A 222 20.20 -13.73 -7.46
N THR A 223 19.20 -13.59 -6.59
CA THR A 223 18.19 -14.63 -6.31
C THR A 223 16.87 -14.32 -6.99
N ASP A 224 16.17 -13.31 -6.51
CA ASP A 224 14.77 -13.04 -6.85
C ASP A 224 14.65 -12.56 -8.28
N PHE A 225 15.52 -11.62 -8.69
CA PHE A 225 15.56 -11.12 -10.06
C PHE A 225 15.97 -12.22 -11.04
N ALA A 226 16.90 -13.10 -10.66
CA ALA A 226 17.31 -14.23 -11.49
C ALA A 226 16.16 -15.23 -11.69
N ALA A 227 15.40 -15.53 -10.63
CA ALA A 227 14.22 -16.40 -10.71
C ALA A 227 13.14 -15.80 -11.63
N VAL A 228 12.86 -14.50 -11.52
CA VAL A 228 11.89 -13.83 -12.41
C VAL A 228 12.37 -13.86 -13.87
N ARG A 229 13.67 -13.66 -14.14
CA ARG A 229 14.23 -13.79 -15.51
C ARG A 229 14.03 -15.20 -16.07
N GLN A 230 14.21 -16.24 -15.24
CA GLN A 230 13.98 -17.62 -15.65
C GLN A 230 12.51 -17.88 -15.98
N HIS A 231 11.58 -17.36 -15.16
CA HIS A 231 10.14 -17.46 -15.44
C HIS A 231 9.78 -16.81 -16.78
N LEU A 232 10.27 -15.59 -17.03
CA LEU A 232 10.05 -14.88 -18.29
C LEU A 232 10.61 -15.65 -19.50
N ALA A 233 11.83 -16.19 -19.39
CA ALA A 233 12.43 -17.00 -20.45
C ALA A 233 11.65 -18.29 -20.74
N ALA A 234 10.98 -18.85 -19.72
CA ALA A 234 10.11 -20.02 -19.85
C ALA A 234 8.67 -19.69 -20.30
N GLY A 235 8.33 -18.40 -20.50
CA GLY A 235 6.98 -17.96 -20.85
C GLY A 235 5.97 -18.09 -19.70
N LEU A 236 6.44 -18.17 -18.46
CA LEU A 236 5.61 -18.23 -17.25
C LEU A 236 5.31 -16.83 -16.71
N ALA A 237 4.30 -16.73 -15.84
CA ALA A 237 4.01 -15.49 -15.13
C ALA A 237 5.24 -15.06 -14.30
N PRO A 238 5.65 -13.78 -14.34
CA PRO A 238 6.85 -13.32 -13.64
C PRO A 238 6.73 -13.43 -12.12
N LEU A 239 5.53 -13.21 -11.57
CA LEU A 239 5.24 -13.27 -10.14
C LEU A 239 3.92 -14.02 -9.92
N GLU A 240 4.00 -15.30 -9.54
CA GLU A 240 2.84 -16.20 -9.43
C GLU A 240 1.78 -15.71 -8.44
N PHE A 241 2.19 -15.00 -7.39
CA PHE A 241 1.30 -14.42 -6.38
C PHE A 241 0.15 -13.61 -6.99
N PHE A 242 0.42 -12.75 -7.97
CA PHE A 242 -0.59 -11.86 -8.57
C PHE A 242 -1.66 -12.61 -9.36
N THR A 243 -1.36 -13.82 -9.81
CA THR A 243 -2.28 -14.68 -10.53
C THR A 243 -2.98 -15.69 -9.62
N GLY A 244 -2.69 -15.63 -8.31
CA GLY A 244 -3.11 -16.62 -7.33
C GLY A 244 -2.49 -17.99 -7.57
N GLN A 245 -1.40 -18.11 -8.32
CA GLN A 245 -0.78 -19.42 -8.61
C GLN A 245 0.21 -19.87 -7.54
N ALA A 246 0.59 -18.98 -6.61
CA ALA A 246 1.49 -19.31 -5.52
C ALA A 246 0.91 -20.44 -4.63
N PRO A 247 1.74 -21.37 -4.12
CA PRO A 247 1.29 -22.61 -3.45
C PRO A 247 0.28 -22.42 -2.32
N ASP A 248 0.44 -21.37 -1.51
CA ASP A 248 -0.38 -21.11 -0.32
C ASP A 248 -1.60 -20.22 -0.61
N SER A 249 -1.85 -19.88 -1.88
CA SER A 249 -3.01 -19.07 -2.25
C SER A 249 -4.30 -19.88 -2.17
N HIS A 250 -5.30 -19.37 -1.43
CA HIS A 250 -6.68 -19.87 -1.54
C HIS A 250 -7.29 -19.41 -2.86
N ARG A 251 -7.88 -20.33 -3.63
CA ARG A 251 -8.35 -20.05 -5.00
C ARG A 251 -9.72 -20.62 -5.24
N TYR A 252 -10.62 -19.76 -5.70
CA TYR A 252 -11.87 -20.17 -6.32
C TYR A 252 -11.76 -19.96 -7.83
N VAL A 253 -11.82 -21.05 -8.60
CA VAL A 253 -11.76 -21.00 -10.06
C VAL A 253 -13.19 -21.02 -10.61
N ILE A 254 -13.62 -19.90 -11.19
CA ILE A 254 -14.92 -19.79 -11.84
C ILE A 254 -14.93 -20.61 -13.13
N ARG A 255 -15.87 -21.55 -13.23
CA ARG A 255 -16.04 -22.48 -14.36
C ARG A 255 -17.36 -22.33 -15.11
N THR A 256 -18.24 -21.45 -14.66
CA THR A 256 -19.59 -21.27 -15.22
C THR A 256 -20.02 -19.82 -15.22
N CYS A 257 -20.88 -19.47 -16.18
CA CYS A 257 -21.59 -18.20 -16.24
C CYS A 257 -22.94 -18.22 -15.50
N ARG A 258 -23.37 -19.39 -15.03
CA ARG A 258 -24.63 -19.57 -14.29
C ARG A 258 -24.33 -19.82 -12.83
N ILE A 259 -24.64 -18.86 -11.97
CA ILE A 259 -24.35 -18.92 -10.54
C ILE A 259 -24.98 -20.15 -9.87
N GLU A 260 -26.10 -20.63 -10.37
CA GLU A 260 -26.80 -21.81 -9.86
C GLU A 260 -26.00 -23.10 -10.03
N GLN A 261 -25.11 -23.15 -11.02
CA GLN A 261 -24.24 -24.28 -11.32
C GLN A 261 -22.87 -24.19 -10.63
N ALA A 262 -22.59 -23.09 -9.92
CA ALA A 262 -21.32 -22.89 -9.22
C ALA A 262 -21.34 -23.59 -7.86
N ASP A 263 -20.18 -24.13 -7.48
CA ASP A 263 -19.99 -24.87 -6.23
C ASP A 263 -19.93 -23.92 -5.03
N TRP A 264 -20.57 -24.32 -3.94
CA TRP A 264 -20.50 -23.59 -2.67
C TRP A 264 -19.21 -23.92 -1.93
N GLU A 265 -18.49 -22.88 -1.49
CA GLU A 265 -17.44 -22.99 -0.48
C GLU A 265 -17.96 -22.51 0.87
N PRO A 266 -17.90 -23.35 1.92
CA PRO A 266 -18.34 -22.95 3.24
C PRO A 266 -17.34 -22.01 3.90
N PHE A 267 -17.83 -21.21 4.85
CA PHE A 267 -16.96 -20.45 5.74
C PHE A 267 -16.46 -21.38 6.86
N SER A 268 -15.37 -20.99 7.51
CA SER A 268 -14.82 -21.68 8.67
C SER A 268 -14.64 -20.71 9.84
N TYR A 269 -14.88 -21.19 11.05
CA TYR A 269 -14.56 -20.50 12.28
C TYR A 269 -13.04 -20.47 12.53
N GLU A 270 -12.60 -19.62 13.45
CA GLU A 270 -11.17 -19.52 13.84
C GLU A 270 -10.57 -20.87 14.27
N ASN A 271 -11.36 -21.73 14.93
CA ASN A 271 -10.93 -23.07 15.35
C ASN A 271 -10.90 -24.11 14.21
N GLY A 272 -11.25 -23.72 12.98
CA GLY A 272 -11.27 -24.60 11.81
C GLY A 272 -12.56 -25.41 11.63
N GLU A 273 -13.53 -25.28 12.53
CA GLU A 273 -14.85 -25.87 12.32
C GLU A 273 -15.58 -25.17 11.18
N ILE A 274 -16.34 -25.94 10.39
CA ILE A 274 -17.13 -25.41 9.29
C ILE A 274 -18.35 -24.64 9.83
N ASP A 275 -18.61 -23.47 9.27
CA ASP A 275 -19.86 -22.74 9.45
C ASP A 275 -20.89 -23.26 8.44
N GLU A 276 -21.70 -24.24 8.84
CA GLU A 276 -22.68 -24.90 7.96
C GLU A 276 -23.73 -23.95 7.39
N GLN A 277 -23.93 -22.79 8.04
CA GLN A 277 -24.96 -21.82 7.68
C GLN A 277 -24.45 -20.77 6.69
N THR A 278 -23.12 -20.61 6.58
CA THR A 278 -22.50 -19.55 5.79
C THR A 278 -21.63 -20.12 4.68
N ALA A 279 -21.92 -19.75 3.43
CA ALA A 279 -21.17 -20.18 2.27
C ALA A 279 -21.15 -19.10 1.18
N VAL A 280 -20.17 -19.18 0.29
CA VAL A 280 -20.04 -18.34 -0.90
C VAL A 280 -19.86 -19.19 -2.15
N ARG A 281 -20.35 -18.69 -3.29
CA ARG A 281 -20.00 -19.21 -4.61
C ARG A 281 -19.82 -18.06 -5.59
N PHE A 282 -19.08 -18.32 -6.66
CA PHE A 282 -18.75 -17.30 -7.66
C PHE A 282 -19.07 -17.78 -9.08
N ALA A 283 -19.56 -16.87 -9.90
CA ALA A 283 -19.74 -17.06 -11.34
C ALA A 283 -19.28 -15.82 -12.11
N CYS A 284 -19.14 -15.93 -13.43
CA CYS A 284 -18.85 -14.78 -14.29
C CYS A 284 -19.67 -14.86 -15.57
N ASP A 285 -20.49 -13.84 -15.83
CA ASP A 285 -21.38 -13.79 -17.00
C ASP A 285 -20.73 -13.12 -18.22
N GLY A 286 -19.39 -12.97 -18.21
CA GLY A 286 -18.60 -12.34 -19.27
C GLY A 286 -18.36 -10.85 -19.04
N GLN A 287 -19.20 -10.17 -18.25
CA GLN A 287 -19.00 -8.76 -17.87
C GLN A 287 -18.75 -8.62 -16.38
N ASP A 288 -19.58 -9.26 -15.56
CA ASP A 288 -19.56 -9.14 -14.12
C ASP A 288 -19.03 -10.40 -13.46
N THR A 289 -18.32 -10.23 -12.35
CA THR A 289 -18.14 -11.30 -11.37
C THR A 289 -19.32 -11.29 -10.42
N ILE A 290 -20.00 -12.42 -10.33
CA ILE A 290 -21.16 -12.63 -9.48
C ILE A 290 -20.69 -13.33 -8.21
N VAL A 291 -20.87 -12.70 -7.06
CA VAL A 291 -20.67 -13.30 -5.74
C VAL A 291 -22.04 -13.61 -5.17
N GLN A 292 -22.30 -14.86 -4.79
CA GLN A 292 -23.54 -15.22 -4.09
C GLN A 292 -23.24 -15.79 -2.72
N LEU A 293 -23.92 -15.25 -1.71
CA LEU A 293 -23.75 -15.58 -0.31
C LEU A 293 -25.03 -16.21 0.24
N ARG A 294 -24.85 -17.30 0.98
CA ARG A 294 -25.85 -17.83 1.89
C ARG A 294 -25.36 -17.57 3.30
N ALA A 295 -26.18 -17.00 4.16
CA ALA A 295 -25.87 -16.83 5.59
C ALA A 295 -27.16 -16.79 6.41
N PRO A 296 -27.08 -16.90 7.75
CA PRO A 296 -28.24 -16.75 8.62
C PRO A 296 -28.97 -15.41 8.44
N ARG A 297 -30.25 -15.35 8.81
CA ARG A 297 -30.96 -14.08 8.94
C ARG A 297 -30.24 -13.17 9.93
N GLN A 298 -30.24 -11.88 9.64
CA GLN A 298 -29.55 -10.81 10.36
C GLN A 298 -28.02 -10.96 10.39
N ALA A 299 -27.44 -11.85 9.57
CA ALA A 299 -25.99 -11.94 9.45
C ALA A 299 -25.42 -10.65 8.85
N ARG A 300 -24.30 -10.21 9.43
CA ARG A 300 -23.49 -9.11 8.91
C ARG A 300 -22.30 -9.73 8.18
N ILE A 301 -22.22 -9.55 6.87
CA ILE A 301 -21.11 -10.03 6.04
C ILE A 301 -20.26 -8.84 5.62
N ARG A 302 -18.97 -8.88 5.93
CA ARG A 302 -17.98 -7.91 5.47
C ARG A 302 -17.27 -8.47 4.24
N LEU A 303 -17.26 -7.68 3.16
CA LEU A 303 -16.42 -7.90 1.97
C LEU A 303 -15.38 -6.78 1.90
N GLN A 304 -14.12 -7.17 1.81
CA GLN A 304 -13.03 -6.24 1.55
C GLN A 304 -12.24 -6.72 0.34
N GLY A 305 -11.97 -5.83 -0.61
CA GLY A 305 -11.19 -6.14 -1.79
C GLY A 305 -9.77 -5.57 -1.74
N GLU A 306 -8.88 -6.21 -2.49
CA GLU A 306 -7.61 -5.67 -2.94
C GLU A 306 -7.62 -5.59 -4.46
N TYR A 307 -8.30 -4.58 -4.97
CA TYR A 307 -8.45 -4.38 -6.42
C TYR A 307 -7.21 -3.74 -7.03
N THR A 308 -6.60 -2.82 -6.28
CA THR A 308 -5.18 -2.49 -6.47
C THR A 308 -4.41 -3.34 -5.47
N PHE A 309 -3.58 -4.25 -5.96
CA PHE A 309 -2.84 -5.17 -5.10
C PHE A 309 -2.08 -4.42 -4.00
N PHE A 310 -2.20 -4.93 -2.77
CA PHE A 310 -1.60 -4.36 -1.58
C PHE A 310 -2.11 -2.98 -1.14
N VAL A 311 -3.18 -2.48 -1.77
CA VAL A 311 -3.94 -1.32 -1.31
C VAL A 311 -5.26 -1.84 -0.74
N PRO A 312 -5.46 -1.79 0.59
CA PRO A 312 -6.71 -2.27 1.18
C PRO A 312 -7.86 -1.34 0.77
N SER A 313 -8.91 -1.90 0.18
CA SER A 313 -10.13 -1.14 -0.12
C SER A 313 -10.96 -0.96 1.15
N ALA A 314 -11.83 0.04 1.18
CA ALA A 314 -12.75 0.21 2.30
C ALA A 314 -13.70 -1.00 2.36
N PRO A 315 -13.90 -1.61 3.54
CA PRO A 315 -14.78 -2.77 3.68
C PRO A 315 -16.23 -2.36 3.48
N ILE A 316 -16.96 -3.13 2.68
CA ILE A 316 -18.41 -3.00 2.57
C ILE A 316 -19.05 -4.06 3.46
N THR A 317 -19.88 -3.61 4.38
CA THR A 317 -20.70 -4.50 5.22
C THR A 317 -22.09 -4.62 4.61
N PHE A 318 -22.55 -5.85 4.50
CA PHE A 318 -23.90 -6.20 4.07
C PHE A 318 -24.65 -6.80 5.25
N GLU A 319 -25.84 -6.26 5.51
CA GLU A 319 -26.78 -6.83 6.48
C GLU A 319 -27.85 -7.64 5.76
N ILE A 320 -27.94 -8.93 6.10
CA ILE A 320 -28.97 -9.84 5.58
C ILE A 320 -30.24 -9.67 6.43
N GLY A 321 -31.03 -8.63 6.18
CA GLY A 321 -32.15 -8.21 7.05
C GLY A 321 -33.56 -8.34 6.45
N GLY A 322 -34.54 -8.59 7.33
CA GLY A 322 -35.99 -8.46 7.15
C GLY A 322 -36.70 -8.57 8.52
N ASP A 323 -37.74 -7.77 8.76
CA ASP A 323 -38.56 -7.82 9.99
C ASP A 323 -39.62 -8.94 9.89
N GLU A 324 -39.92 -9.65 10.99
CA GLU A 324 -40.93 -10.72 10.99
C GLU A 324 -42.36 -10.18 10.77
N SER A 325 -42.56 -8.89 10.96
CA SER A 325 -43.87 -8.24 11.00
C SER A 325 -44.40 -7.73 9.65
N THR A 326 -43.56 -7.64 8.61
CA THR A 326 -43.98 -7.13 7.29
C THR A 326 -43.63 -8.13 6.18
N ALA A 327 -44.66 -8.57 5.45
CA ALA A 327 -44.53 -9.44 4.28
C ALA A 327 -43.75 -8.80 3.11
N ASP A 328 -43.43 -7.51 3.24
CA ASP A 328 -42.53 -6.76 2.38
C ASP A 328 -41.28 -6.33 3.16
N SER A 329 -40.12 -6.47 2.51
CA SER A 329 -38.80 -5.90 2.83
C SER A 329 -37.76 -6.84 3.48
N GLU A 330 -37.27 -7.77 2.66
CA GLU A 330 -35.85 -8.14 2.75
C GLU A 330 -35.01 -6.93 2.34
N ARG A 331 -34.67 -6.07 3.31
CA ARG A 331 -33.91 -4.83 3.07
C ARG A 331 -32.45 -5.10 3.38
N PHE A 332 -31.63 -5.18 2.33
CA PHE A 332 -30.18 -5.23 2.45
C PHE A 332 -29.62 -3.82 2.37
N VAL A 333 -28.88 -3.42 3.39
CA VAL A 333 -28.13 -2.16 3.39
C VAL A 333 -26.65 -2.50 3.20
N SER A 334 -26.02 -1.91 2.20
CA SER A 334 -24.56 -1.84 2.11
C SER A 334 -24.09 -0.56 2.78
N THR A 335 -23.19 -0.67 3.75
CA THR A 335 -22.50 0.49 4.33
C THR A 335 -21.00 0.35 4.12
N CYS A 336 -20.37 1.45 3.71
CA CYS A 336 -18.92 1.57 3.72
C CYS A 336 -18.49 1.88 5.16
N GLU A 337 -18.15 0.84 5.93
CA GLU A 337 -17.74 1.02 7.32
C GLU A 337 -16.41 1.76 7.38
N SER A 338 -16.30 2.69 8.32
CA SER A 338 -15.05 3.43 8.54
C SER A 338 -14.55 4.17 7.30
N ALA A 339 -15.44 4.55 6.36
CA ALA A 339 -15.10 5.25 5.12
C ALA A 339 -14.12 6.42 5.33
N LEU A 340 -14.36 7.22 6.37
CA LEU A 340 -13.49 8.34 6.75
C LEU A 340 -12.05 7.92 7.04
N TRP A 341 -11.85 6.77 7.70
CA TRP A 341 -10.52 6.22 7.99
C TRP A 341 -9.78 5.78 6.72
N TYR A 342 -10.52 5.46 5.66
CA TYR A 342 -9.97 5.16 4.34
C TYR A 342 -9.80 6.40 3.46
N GLY A 343 -10.17 7.60 3.94
CA GLY A 343 -10.13 8.84 3.16
C GLY A 343 -11.36 9.05 2.27
N LEU A 344 -12.47 8.37 2.55
CA LEU A 344 -13.72 8.49 1.82
C LEU A 344 -14.76 9.26 2.64
N ASP A 345 -15.27 10.37 2.12
CA ASP A 345 -16.33 11.16 2.72
C ASP A 345 -17.52 11.38 1.77
N GLY A 346 -18.70 11.62 2.35
CA GLY A 346 -19.94 11.92 1.63
C GLY A 346 -20.13 11.12 0.34
N SER A 347 -20.15 11.85 -0.79
CA SER A 347 -20.37 11.27 -2.12
C SER A 347 -19.29 10.29 -2.58
N ALA A 348 -18.06 10.36 -2.06
CA ALA A 348 -17.00 9.42 -2.40
C ALA A 348 -17.28 8.03 -1.80
N ALA A 349 -17.74 7.99 -0.55
CA ALA A 349 -18.16 6.75 0.10
C ALA A 349 -19.38 6.12 -0.59
N GLU A 350 -20.35 6.94 -1.02
CA GLU A 350 -21.52 6.48 -1.79
C GLU A 350 -21.13 5.90 -3.16
N ARG A 351 -20.23 6.56 -3.89
CA ARG A 351 -19.71 6.04 -5.17
C ARG A 351 -18.97 4.72 -4.98
N GLU A 352 -18.14 4.61 -3.95
CA GLU A 352 -17.40 3.38 -3.66
C GLU A 352 -18.36 2.23 -3.32
N ALA A 353 -19.35 2.46 -2.46
CA ALA A 353 -20.39 1.48 -2.16
C ALA A 353 -21.24 1.12 -3.39
N GLY A 354 -21.51 2.08 -4.27
CA GLY A 354 -22.30 1.89 -5.50
C GLY A 354 -21.70 0.91 -6.52
N LYS A 355 -20.40 0.62 -6.43
CA LYS A 355 -19.73 -0.41 -7.25
C LYS A 355 -20.22 -1.83 -6.95
N TYR A 356 -20.83 -2.04 -5.78
CA TYR A 356 -21.33 -3.33 -5.32
C TYR A 356 -22.83 -3.42 -5.61
N ARG A 357 -23.20 -3.91 -6.80
CA ARG A 357 -24.60 -3.98 -7.23
C ARG A 357 -25.29 -5.18 -6.58
N LEU A 358 -26.27 -4.91 -5.71
CA LEU A 358 -26.91 -5.93 -4.89
C LEU A 358 -28.26 -6.38 -5.46
N SER A 359 -28.54 -7.67 -5.35
CA SER A 359 -29.87 -8.24 -5.56
C SER A 359 -30.12 -9.40 -4.60
N HIS A 360 -31.39 -9.68 -4.31
CA HIS A 360 -31.78 -10.78 -3.43
C HIS A 360 -32.83 -11.68 -4.10
N ALA A 361 -32.64 -12.99 -3.98
CA ALA A 361 -33.64 -13.98 -4.36
C ALA A 361 -33.37 -15.30 -3.62
N GLY A 362 -34.45 -15.97 -3.17
CA GLY A 362 -34.37 -17.33 -2.63
C GLY A 362 -33.52 -17.48 -1.37
N GLY A 363 -33.43 -16.45 -0.53
CA GLY A 363 -32.62 -16.45 0.70
C GLY A 363 -31.12 -16.24 0.47
N HIS A 364 -30.71 -15.80 -0.73
CA HIS A 364 -29.32 -15.54 -1.07
C HIS A 364 -29.08 -14.08 -1.44
N LEU A 365 -28.03 -13.49 -0.85
CA LEU A 365 -27.50 -12.19 -1.28
C LEU A 365 -26.63 -12.41 -2.51
N THR A 366 -26.92 -11.68 -3.59
CA THR A 366 -26.10 -11.67 -4.81
C THR A 366 -25.49 -10.29 -4.99
N ILE A 367 -24.18 -10.25 -5.23
CA ILE A 367 -23.38 -9.05 -5.45
C ILE A 367 -22.78 -9.17 -6.85
N ARG A 368 -23.00 -8.17 -7.69
CA ARG A 368 -22.37 -8.05 -9.01
C ARG A 368 -21.27 -7.02 -8.98
N LEU A 369 -20.07 -7.45 -9.39
CA LEU A 369 -18.86 -6.65 -9.43
C LEU A 369 -18.38 -6.53 -10.87
N ALA A 370 -18.43 -5.33 -11.44
CA ALA A 370 -17.82 -5.07 -12.75
C ALA A 370 -16.34 -4.79 -12.56
N LYS A 371 -15.45 -5.54 -13.22
CA LYS A 371 -13.99 -5.35 -13.06
C LYS A 371 -13.53 -3.93 -13.41
N ALA A 372 -14.16 -3.31 -14.41
CA ALA A 372 -13.85 -1.95 -14.83
C ALA A 372 -14.05 -0.91 -13.72
N ASP A 373 -15.06 -1.07 -12.86
CA ASP A 373 -15.35 -0.15 -11.73
C ASP A 373 -14.22 -0.15 -10.69
N PHE A 374 -13.39 -1.19 -10.71
CA PHE A 374 -12.26 -1.39 -9.80
C PHE A 374 -10.90 -1.28 -10.49
N GLY A 375 -10.85 -0.87 -11.77
CA GLY A 375 -9.60 -0.74 -12.52
C GLY A 375 -8.91 -2.06 -12.87
N LEU A 376 -9.67 -3.17 -12.85
CA LEU A 376 -9.18 -4.51 -13.19
C LEU A 376 -9.47 -4.86 -14.65
N ARG A 377 -8.54 -5.59 -15.29
CA ARG A 377 -8.74 -6.18 -16.62
C ARG A 377 -9.53 -7.48 -16.51
N ALA A 378 -10.19 -7.89 -17.60
CA ALA A 378 -11.03 -9.09 -17.65
C ALA A 378 -10.30 -10.37 -17.18
N SER A 379 -9.00 -10.49 -17.46
CA SER A 379 -8.15 -11.64 -17.08
C SER A 379 -7.61 -11.59 -15.65
N GLU A 380 -7.61 -10.43 -14.99
CA GLU A 380 -7.00 -10.26 -13.67
C GLU A 380 -7.91 -10.81 -12.57
N PRO A 381 -7.39 -11.55 -11.57
CA PRO A 381 -8.23 -12.11 -10.53
C PRO A 381 -8.77 -11.01 -9.60
N PHE A 382 -9.93 -11.27 -9.00
CA PHE A 382 -10.32 -10.53 -7.81
C PHE A 382 -9.57 -11.13 -6.61
N ARG A 383 -9.05 -10.28 -5.72
CA ARG A 383 -8.53 -10.69 -4.43
C ARG A 383 -9.44 -10.11 -3.34
N VAL A 384 -10.18 -10.98 -2.65
CA VAL A 384 -11.22 -10.55 -1.69
C VAL A 384 -11.15 -11.31 -0.38
N MET A 385 -11.43 -10.61 0.70
CA MET A 385 -11.66 -11.16 2.04
C MET A 385 -13.15 -11.10 2.31
N LEU A 386 -13.72 -12.23 2.73
CA LEU A 386 -15.11 -12.35 3.15
C LEU A 386 -15.16 -12.87 4.58
N ARG A 387 -15.92 -12.17 5.43
CA ARG A 387 -16.06 -12.49 6.85
C ARG A 387 -17.50 -12.30 7.30
N ARG A 388 -18.04 -13.26 8.04
CA ARG A 388 -19.26 -13.06 8.83
C ARG A 388 -18.90 -12.52 10.20
N GLU A 389 -19.51 -11.39 10.54
CA GLU A 389 -19.38 -10.77 11.85
C GLU A 389 -20.34 -11.38 12.89
N GLY A 390 -20.05 -11.12 14.16
CA GLY A 390 -20.82 -11.58 15.31
C GLY A 390 -19.89 -12.03 16.45
N ASP A 391 -20.47 -12.55 17.53
CA ASP A 391 -19.73 -13.04 18.70
C ASP A 391 -18.75 -14.17 18.34
N ARG A 392 -19.12 -14.96 17.32
CA ARG A 392 -18.29 -16.01 16.74
C ARG A 392 -18.12 -15.75 15.23
N PRO A 393 -17.06 -15.03 14.82
CA PRO A 393 -16.83 -14.72 13.41
C PRO A 393 -16.41 -15.97 12.63
N SER A 394 -16.81 -16.03 11.37
CA SER A 394 -16.38 -17.06 10.41
C SER A 394 -15.85 -16.40 9.13
N TYR A 395 -14.97 -17.10 8.43
CA TYR A 395 -14.17 -16.57 7.33
C TYR A 395 -14.27 -17.49 6.12
N TRP A 396 -14.34 -16.91 4.92
CA TRP A 396 -14.20 -17.70 3.71
C TRP A 396 -12.78 -18.29 3.61
N VAL A 397 -11.76 -17.45 3.81
CA VAL A 397 -10.36 -17.88 3.94
C VAL A 397 -9.89 -17.61 5.36
N ARG A 398 -9.44 -18.66 6.04
CA ARG A 398 -9.08 -18.56 7.46
C ARG A 398 -7.80 -17.71 7.63
N PRO A 399 -7.81 -16.71 8.52
CA PRO A 399 -6.58 -15.98 8.84
C PRO A 399 -5.57 -16.91 9.53
N ASP A 400 -4.28 -16.74 9.21
CA ASP A 400 -3.19 -17.45 9.88
C ASP A 400 -2.56 -16.59 11.00
N ARG A 401 -2.27 -15.34 10.67
CA ARG A 401 -1.57 -14.34 11.46
C ARG A 401 -2.33 -13.04 11.37
N VAL A 402 -2.68 -12.52 12.54
CA VAL A 402 -3.45 -11.28 12.67
C VAL A 402 -2.52 -10.15 13.10
N PHE A 403 -2.59 -9.05 12.37
CA PHE A 403 -1.90 -7.80 12.64
C PHE A 403 -2.88 -6.77 13.17
N SER A 404 -2.41 -5.90 14.06
CA SER A 404 -3.19 -4.76 14.55
C SER A 404 -2.69 -3.47 13.90
N ARG A 405 -3.62 -2.76 13.27
CA ARG A 405 -3.44 -1.47 12.59
C ARG A 405 -4.35 -0.43 13.25
N LEU A 406 -3.86 0.81 13.36
CA LEU A 406 -4.65 1.91 13.94
C LEU A 406 -5.84 2.25 13.05
N ILE A 407 -5.65 2.22 11.73
CA ILE A 407 -6.68 2.61 10.76
C ILE A 407 -7.63 1.43 10.44
N PHE A 408 -7.10 0.22 10.28
CA PHE A 408 -7.89 -0.94 9.80
C PHE A 408 -8.27 -1.93 10.91
N GLY A 409 -7.84 -1.71 12.16
CA GLY A 409 -8.08 -2.63 13.26
C GLY A 409 -7.32 -3.95 13.11
N ARG A 410 -7.97 -5.07 13.45
CA ARG A 410 -7.40 -6.43 13.31
C ARG A 410 -7.55 -6.92 11.87
N PHE A 411 -6.44 -7.28 11.25
CA PHE A 411 -6.38 -7.63 9.83
C PHE A 411 -5.40 -8.80 9.59
N SER A 412 -5.65 -9.64 8.58
CA SER A 412 -4.75 -10.72 8.17
C SER A 412 -4.67 -10.77 6.63
N PRO A 413 -3.49 -10.57 6.04
CA PRO A 413 -3.30 -10.71 4.59
C PRO A 413 -3.65 -12.11 4.05
N ALA A 414 -3.46 -13.16 4.85
CA ALA A 414 -3.83 -14.53 4.47
C ALA A 414 -5.35 -14.79 4.46
N ALA A 415 -6.17 -13.86 4.97
CA ALA A 415 -7.62 -13.96 4.90
C ALA A 415 -8.20 -13.58 3.52
N TYR A 416 -7.35 -13.19 2.57
CA TYR A 416 -7.75 -12.96 1.18
C TYR A 416 -7.70 -14.24 0.35
N GLY A 417 -8.77 -14.48 -0.42
CA GLY A 417 -8.82 -15.50 -1.46
C GLY A 417 -8.79 -14.88 -2.86
N PHE A 418 -8.27 -15.64 -3.82
CA PHE A 418 -8.29 -15.30 -5.23
C PHE A 418 -9.53 -15.88 -5.90
N VAL A 419 -10.26 -15.04 -6.63
CA VAL A 419 -11.36 -15.43 -7.50
C VAL A 419 -10.88 -15.30 -8.94
N ILE A 420 -10.64 -16.45 -9.58
CA ILE A 420 -9.97 -16.56 -10.88
C ILE A 420 -11.00 -16.93 -11.94
N ASN A 421 -11.10 -16.11 -12.99
CA ASN A 421 -11.99 -16.41 -14.11
C ASN A 421 -11.34 -17.38 -15.08
N ASN A 422 -11.95 -18.55 -15.30
CA ASN A 422 -11.53 -19.52 -16.31
C ASN A 422 -12.65 -19.86 -17.30
N VAL A 423 -13.70 -19.02 -17.36
CA VAL A 423 -14.74 -19.12 -18.38
C VAL A 423 -14.19 -18.47 -19.66
N PRO A 424 -14.20 -19.15 -20.82
CA PRO A 424 -13.85 -18.51 -22.08
C PRO A 424 -14.74 -17.28 -22.26
N ILE A 425 -14.14 -16.11 -22.47
CA ILE A 425 -14.89 -14.94 -22.91
C ILE A 425 -15.39 -15.30 -24.30
N SER A 426 -16.62 -15.81 -24.42
CA SER A 426 -17.21 -15.99 -25.74
C SER A 426 -17.26 -14.60 -26.35
N SER A 427 -16.65 -14.44 -27.51
CA SER A 427 -16.85 -13.27 -28.36
C SER A 427 -18.34 -13.00 -28.42
N ALA A 428 -18.77 -11.92 -27.76
CA ALA A 428 -20.11 -11.37 -27.94
C ALA A 428 -20.15 -10.82 -29.37
N ASP A 429 -20.43 -11.69 -30.33
CA ASP A 429 -20.87 -11.41 -31.69
C ASP A 429 -21.30 -12.74 -32.31
N GLY A 430 -22.62 -12.94 -32.44
CA GLY A 430 -23.13 -14.13 -33.11
C GLY A 430 -24.58 -14.51 -32.83
N SER A 431 -25.52 -13.57 -32.99
CA SER A 431 -26.80 -13.78 -33.71
C SER A 431 -27.73 -12.57 -33.56
#